data_AF-W1XKU4-F1
#
_entry.id   AF-W1XKU4-F1
#
_cell.length_a   1.000
_cell.length_b   1.000
_cell.length_c   1.000
_cell.angle_alpha   90.00
_cell.angle_beta   90.00
_cell.angle_gamma   90.00
#
_symmetry.space_group_name_H-M   'P 1'
#
loop_
_entity.id
_entity.type
_entity.pdbx_description
1 polymer ?
#
loop_
_entity_poly.entity_id
_entity_poly.type
_entity_poly.pdbx_seq_one_letter_code
_entity_poly.pdbx_strand_id
1 'polypeptide(L)'
;DASKLTTEDNLGVVSDGTGNLKVRMAKDLKGLETVTTKDATGNTTVMNGGGVTITPASGNAVSLTKDGLNNGGNTITNVGPG
;
A
#
# COMPACT_ATOMS: atom_id res chain seq x y z
N ASP A 1 -12.37 8.30 -16.97
CA ASP A 1 -13.32 7.17 -16.94
C ASP A 1 -13.70 6.92 -15.50
N ALA A 2 -14.98 7.09 -15.16
CA ALA A 2 -15.46 6.94 -13.79
C ALA A 2 -15.32 5.49 -13.28
N SER A 3 -15.20 4.51 -14.18
CA SER A 3 -14.95 3.10 -13.84
C SER A 3 -13.60 2.88 -13.14
N LYS A 4 -12.65 3.82 -13.26
CA LYS A 4 -11.34 3.77 -12.60
C LYS A 4 -11.36 4.33 -11.18
N LEU A 5 -12.50 4.85 -10.73
CA LEU A 5 -12.67 5.41 -9.40
C LEU A 5 -13.49 4.43 -8.56
N THR A 6 -13.14 4.35 -7.28
CA THR A 6 -13.98 3.63 -6.31
C THR A 6 -15.35 4.31 -6.18
N THR A 7 -16.38 3.51 -5.96
CA THR A 7 -17.73 3.99 -5.58
C THR A 7 -17.89 4.17 -4.08
N GLU A 8 -16.83 3.89 -3.31
CA GLU A 8 -16.80 4.03 -1.84
C GLU A 8 -16.51 5.48 -1.42
N ASP A 9 -17.00 5.86 -0.24
CA ASP A 9 -16.81 7.20 0.34
C ASP A 9 -15.43 7.35 1.02
N ASN A 10 -14.36 7.08 0.28
CA ASN A 10 -12.99 7.14 0.80
C ASN A 10 -12.49 8.57 1.05
N LEU A 11 -13.13 9.58 0.47
CA LEU A 11 -12.83 10.99 0.66
C LEU A 11 -14.06 11.73 1.18
N GLY A 12 -13.90 12.44 2.28
CA GLY A 12 -14.93 13.29 2.87
C GLY A 12 -14.48 14.75 2.91
N VAL A 13 -15.45 15.66 2.86
CA VAL A 13 -15.23 17.09 3.08
C VAL A 13 -15.90 17.48 4.39
N VAL A 14 -15.17 18.14 5.28
CA VAL A 14 -15.69 18.58 6.58
C VAL A 14 -15.43 20.08 6.78
N SER A 15 -16.44 20.81 7.24
CA SER A 15 -16.22 22.20 7.66
C SER A 15 -15.35 22.25 8.91
N ASP A 16 -14.47 23.24 9.00
CA ASP A 16 -13.70 23.50 10.22
C ASP A 16 -14.38 24.48 11.19
N GLY A 17 -15.59 24.94 10.87
CA GLY A 17 -16.36 25.89 11.69
C GLY A 17 -15.90 27.35 11.58
N THR A 18 -14.87 27.65 10.80
CA THR A 18 -14.33 29.02 10.59
C THR A 18 -14.51 29.52 9.16
N GLY A 19 -15.33 28.82 8.38
CA GLY A 19 -15.57 29.11 6.98
C GLY A 19 -14.67 28.34 6.00
N ASN A 20 -13.74 27.50 6.47
CA ASN A 20 -12.96 26.62 5.59
C ASN A 20 -13.53 25.20 5.56
N LEU A 21 -13.14 24.47 4.51
CA LEU A 21 -13.42 23.04 4.34
C LEU A 21 -12.10 22.27 4.36
N LYS A 22 -12.10 21.10 4.99
CA LYS A 22 -10.98 20.16 5.02
C LYS A 22 -11.38 18.91 4.25
N VAL A 23 -10.55 18.50 3.30
CA VAL A 23 -10.65 17.18 2.67
C VAL A 23 -9.93 16.17 3.57
N ARG A 24 -10.57 15.04 3.85
CA ARG A 24 -10.02 13.96 4.68
C ARG A 24 -10.25 12.62 4.02
N MET A 25 -9.39 11.66 4.34
CA MET A 25 -9.61 10.26 3.99
C MET A 25 -10.48 9.57 5.06
N ALA A 26 -11.26 8.57 4.65
CA ALA A 26 -11.91 7.66 5.57
C ALA A 26 -10.85 6.90 6.39
N LYS A 27 -11.21 6.49 7.63
CA LYS A 27 -10.31 5.67 8.46
C LYS A 27 -10.07 4.29 7.82
N ASP A 28 -11.13 3.73 7.25
CA ASP A 28 -11.10 2.48 6.52
C ASP A 28 -11.28 2.80 5.04
N LEU A 29 -10.25 2.54 4.24
CA LEU A 29 -10.32 2.69 2.80
C LEU A 29 -10.84 1.40 2.17
N LYS A 30 -11.90 1.50 1.37
CA LYS A 30 -12.56 0.35 0.72
C LYS A 30 -12.48 0.44 -0.80
N GLY A 31 -12.64 -0.71 -1.45
CA GLY A 31 -12.66 -0.79 -2.91
C GLY A 31 -11.34 -0.40 -3.60
N LEU A 32 -10.22 -0.42 -2.87
CA LEU A 32 -8.90 -0.25 -3.47
C LEU A 32 -8.44 -1.57 -4.10
N GLU A 33 -8.11 -1.53 -5.39
CA GLU A 33 -7.55 -2.69 -6.09
C GLU A 33 -6.05 -2.86 -5.81
N THR A 34 -5.32 -1.75 -5.73
CA THR A 34 -3.87 -1.74 -5.51
C THR A 34 -3.42 -0.44 -4.83
N VAL A 35 -2.38 -0.53 -4.02
CA VAL A 35 -1.58 0.61 -3.55
C VAL A 35 -0.14 0.38 -4.00
N THR A 36 0.34 1.26 -4.87
CA THR A 36 1.70 1.19 -5.42
C THR A 36 2.49 2.42 -4.99
N THR A 37 3.62 2.21 -4.33
CA THR A 37 4.63 3.25 -4.11
C THR A 37 5.86 2.96 -4.97
N LYS A 38 6.56 4.03 -5.35
CA LYS A 38 7.85 3.96 -6.04
C LYS A 38 8.75 5.04 -5.46
N ASP A 39 9.98 4.70 -5.11
CA ASP A 39 10.97 5.69 -4.70
C ASP A 39 11.77 6.25 -5.90
N ALA A 40 12.58 7.28 -5.66
CA ALA A 40 13.39 7.92 -6.69
C ALA A 40 14.44 7.00 -7.32
N THR A 41 14.83 5.94 -6.60
CA THR A 41 15.79 4.94 -7.09
C THR A 41 15.13 3.81 -7.89
N GLY A 42 13.78 3.80 -7.97
CA GLY A 42 13.01 2.87 -8.78
C GLY A 42 12.51 1.64 -8.03
N ASN A 43 12.76 1.52 -6.71
CA ASN A 43 12.19 0.44 -5.91
C ASN A 43 10.68 0.65 -5.81
N THR A 44 9.90 -0.43 -5.88
CA THR A 44 8.45 -0.38 -5.76
C THR A 44 7.95 -1.22 -4.59
N THR A 45 6.84 -0.80 -3.98
CA THR A 45 6.03 -1.64 -3.11
C THR A 45 4.61 -1.67 -3.65
N VAL A 46 4.05 -2.86 -3.80
CA VAL A 46 2.68 -3.09 -4.27
C VAL A 46 1.93 -3.87 -3.20
N MET A 47 0.80 -3.31 -2.75
CA MET A 47 -0.17 -3.99 -1.89
C MET A 47 -1.48 -4.16 -2.63
N ASN A 48 -2.00 -5.38 -2.70
CA ASN A 48 -3.28 -5.71 -3.33
C ASN A 48 -3.90 -6.96 -2.68
N GLY A 49 -4.99 -7.48 -3.25
CA GLY A 49 -5.66 -8.68 -2.74
C GLY A 49 -4.79 -9.94 -2.66
N GLY A 50 -3.66 -9.99 -3.35
CA GLY A 50 -2.69 -11.09 -3.29
C GLY A 50 -1.65 -10.99 -2.17
N GLY A 51 -1.51 -9.82 -1.53
CA GLY A 51 -0.54 -9.57 -0.46
C GLY A 51 0.29 -8.31 -0.68
N VAL A 52 1.53 -8.32 -0.20
CA VAL A 52 2.49 -7.21 -0.30
C VAL A 52 3.78 -7.70 -0.97
N THR A 53 4.23 -6.98 -2.00
CA THR A 53 5.49 -7.26 -2.69
C THR A 53 6.35 -6.00 -2.75
N ILE A 54 7.62 -6.15 -2.38
CA ILE A 54 8.67 -5.13 -2.52
C ILE A 54 9.59 -5.59 -3.65
N THR A 55 9.68 -4.80 -4.72
CA THR A 55 10.55 -5.06 -5.86
C THR A 55 11.64 -3.99 -5.89
N PRO A 56 12.90 -4.33 -5.58
CA PRO A 56 13.99 -3.38 -5.69
C PRO A 56 14.33 -3.10 -7.17
N ALA A 57 14.97 -1.97 -7.43
CA ALA A 57 15.48 -1.63 -8.76
C ALA A 57 16.57 -2.62 -9.22
N SER A 58 17.29 -3.23 -8.27
CA SER A 58 18.25 -4.31 -8.49
C SER A 58 18.23 -5.31 -7.33
N GLY A 59 18.50 -6.58 -7.62
CA GLY A 59 18.41 -7.67 -6.64
C GLY A 59 17.05 -8.38 -6.63
N ASN A 60 16.78 -9.10 -5.56
CA ASN A 60 15.63 -10.01 -5.48
C ASN A 60 14.45 -9.38 -4.73
N ALA A 61 13.24 -9.61 -5.23
CA ALA A 61 12.01 -9.17 -4.58
C ALA A 61 11.74 -9.91 -3.26
N VAL A 62 11.02 -9.23 -2.36
CA VAL A 62 10.49 -9.80 -1.12
C VAL A 62 8.99 -9.74 -1.18
N SER A 63 8.28 -10.80 -0.81
CA SER A 63 6.83 -10.81 -0.80
C SER A 63 6.23 -11.59 0.37
N LEU A 64 5.10 -11.10 0.87
CA LEU A 64 4.20 -11.81 1.77
C LEU A 64 2.86 -11.98 1.07
N THR A 65 2.51 -13.21 0.74
CA THR A 65 1.28 -13.55 0.00
C THR A 65 0.53 -14.68 0.70
N LYS A 66 -0.58 -15.15 0.08
CA LYS A 66 -1.27 -16.37 0.52
C LYS A 66 -0.38 -17.62 0.59
N ASP A 67 0.74 -17.63 -0.13
CA ASP A 67 1.68 -18.76 -0.18
C ASP A 67 2.79 -18.65 0.88
N GLY A 68 2.72 -17.61 1.72
CA GLY A 68 3.68 -17.34 2.79
C GLY A 68 4.66 -16.22 2.48
N LEU A 69 5.78 -16.21 3.21
CA LEU A 69 6.87 -15.25 3.04
C LEU A 69 7.91 -15.80 2.06
N ASN A 70 8.23 -15.03 1.02
CA ASN A 70 9.40 -15.24 0.18
C ASN A 70 10.38 -14.08 0.40
N ASN A 71 11.53 -14.37 1.00
CA ASN A 71 12.56 -13.35 1.27
C ASN A 71 13.56 -13.14 0.12
N GLY A 72 13.31 -13.72 -1.06
CA GLY A 72 14.15 -13.51 -2.24
C GLY A 72 15.61 -13.95 -2.07
N GLY A 73 15.89 -14.92 -1.19
CA GLY A 73 17.26 -15.32 -0.87
C GLY A 73 18.07 -14.29 -0.07
N ASN A 74 17.45 -13.23 0.43
CA ASN A 74 18.10 -12.29 1.34
C ASN A 74 18.27 -12.92 2.74
N THR A 75 19.23 -12.42 3.52
CA THR A 75 19.38 -12.77 4.93
C THR A 75 18.25 -12.14 5.76
N ILE A 76 17.54 -12.95 6.55
CA ILE A 76 16.64 -12.44 7.59
C ILE A 76 17.49 -12.16 8.82
N THR A 77 17.54 -10.92 9.27
CA THR A 77 18.32 -10.49 10.45
C THR A 77 17.39 -10.22 11.64
N ASN A 78 17.96 -10.17 12.85
CA ASN A 78 17.26 -9.80 14.07
C ASN A 78 16.07 -10.72 14.44
N VAL A 79 16.21 -12.03 14.22
CA VAL A 79 15.26 -13.04 14.67
C VAL A 79 15.61 -13.46 16.11
N GLY A 80 14.65 -13.32 17.03
CA GLY A 80 14.81 -13.75 18.41
C GLY A 80 14.82 -15.27 18.57
N PRO A 81 15.00 -15.78 19.80
CA PRO A 81 14.83 -17.21 20.10
C PRO A 81 13.47 -17.73 19.62
N GLY A 82 13.45 -18.99 19.17
CA GLY A 82 12.26 -19.68 18.64
C GLY A 82 11.43 -20.39 19.71
#